data_AF-A0A4Q2ZWK7-F1
#
_entry.id   AF-A0A4Q2ZWK7-F1
#
_cell.length_a   1.000
_cell.length_b   1.000
_cell.length_c   1.000
_cell.angle_alpha   90.00
_cell.angle_beta   90.00
_cell.angle_gamma   90.00
#
_symmetry.space_group_name_H-M   'P 1'
#
loop_
_entity.id
_entity.type
_entity.pdbx_description
1 polymer ?
#
loop_
_entity_poly.entity_id
_entity_poly.type
_entity_poly.pdbx_seq_one_letter_code
_entity_poly.pdbx_strand_id
1 'polypeptide(L)'
;MIKTIAVDDEPLALVVVESFCQRMDVIDLRGTFTEPAEAIKYLSENQVDLIFLDVKMPAMSGLEFARYTDKEVMVIFTTAYTEYAVEGFNLNAIDYLLKPFAFDRFEQAVIKAKDLFEYRTDSNTNDPSYILLRVDYSLRKIYIDNIRYIEGLDNNLKIVLKNGDPIVVRMSMKAMEEKLPADVFIRVHRSLSSR
;
A
#
# COMPACT_ATOMS: atom_id res chain seq x y z
N MET A 1 -14.49 0.12 -0.68
CA MET A 1 -13.99 -0.93 0.23
C MET A 1 -13.03 -1.81 -0.56
N ILE A 2 -12.00 -2.36 0.09
CA ILE A 2 -10.94 -3.18 -0.51
C ILE A 2 -11.39 -4.64 -0.45
N LYS A 3 -11.62 -5.26 -1.61
CA LYS A 3 -12.06 -6.67 -1.68
C LYS A 3 -10.92 -7.56 -1.22
N THR A 4 -11.12 -8.27 -0.12
CA THR A 4 -10.05 -8.98 0.58
C THR A 4 -10.39 -10.44 0.75
N ILE A 5 -9.39 -11.31 0.67
CA ILE A 5 -9.49 -12.70 1.12
C ILE A 5 -8.37 -13.02 2.13
N ALA A 6 -8.53 -14.08 2.90
CA ALA A 6 -7.48 -14.62 3.76
C ALA A 6 -7.22 -16.09 3.45
N VAL A 7 -5.95 -16.50 3.44
CA VAL A 7 -5.50 -17.86 3.12
C VAL A 7 -4.50 -18.33 4.16
N ASP A 8 -4.84 -19.38 4.88
CA ASP A 8 -4.05 -19.90 6.01
C ASP A 8 -4.53 -21.32 6.33
N ASP A 9 -3.63 -22.30 6.40
CA ASP A 9 -4.00 -23.70 6.69
C ASP A 9 -4.48 -23.90 8.14
N GLU A 10 -4.26 -22.91 9.02
CA GLU A 10 -4.75 -22.90 10.39
C GLU A 10 -6.11 -22.17 10.51
N PRO A 11 -7.24 -22.86 10.76
CA PRO A 11 -8.56 -22.22 10.86
C PRO A 11 -8.66 -21.14 11.95
N LEU A 12 -7.92 -21.31 13.05
CA LEU A 12 -7.89 -20.33 14.14
C LEU A 12 -7.24 -19.00 13.72
N ALA A 13 -6.24 -19.05 12.84
CA ALA A 13 -5.62 -17.84 12.32
C ALA A 13 -6.59 -17.07 11.41
N LEU A 14 -7.36 -17.79 10.59
CA LEU A 14 -8.43 -17.19 9.77
C LEU A 14 -9.50 -16.50 10.62
N VAL A 15 -9.90 -17.10 11.75
CA VAL A 15 -10.87 -16.49 12.69
C VAL A 15 -10.33 -15.18 13.28
N VAL A 16 -9.03 -15.13 13.60
CA VAL A 16 -8.40 -13.89 14.09
C VAL A 16 -8.39 -12.81 13.00
N VAL A 17 -7.99 -13.16 11.78
CA VAL A 17 -8.00 -12.22 10.64
C VAL A 17 -9.41 -11.73 10.36
N GLU A 18 -10.41 -12.61 10.34
CA GLU A 18 -11.81 -12.27 10.14
C GLU A 18 -12.31 -11.28 11.21
N SER A 19 -12.06 -11.58 12.48
CA SER A 19 -12.40 -10.69 13.61
C SER A 19 -11.74 -9.30 13.48
N PHE A 20 -10.51 -9.24 13.00
CA PHE A 20 -9.82 -7.97 12.79
C PHE A 20 -10.36 -7.22 11.56
N CYS A 21 -10.65 -7.90 10.45
CA CYS A 21 -11.28 -7.33 9.27
C CYS A 21 -12.64 -6.68 9.62
N GLN A 22 -13.46 -7.32 10.45
CA GLN A 22 -14.77 -6.81 10.86
C GLN A 22 -14.70 -5.49 11.65
N ARG A 23 -13.54 -5.14 12.21
CA ARG A 23 -13.32 -3.88 12.93
C ARG A 23 -12.91 -2.74 12.02
N MET A 24 -12.76 -2.98 10.71
CA MET A 24 -12.23 -2.02 9.75
C MET A 24 -13.18 -1.84 8.57
N ASP A 25 -13.92 -0.74 8.53
CA ASP A 25 -14.89 -0.42 7.46
C ASP A 25 -14.28 -0.38 6.05
N VAL A 26 -12.97 -0.19 5.94
CA VAL A 26 -12.26 -0.16 4.65
C VAL A 26 -12.14 -1.55 4.02
N ILE A 27 -12.15 -2.62 4.80
CA ILE A 27 -11.98 -4.00 4.34
C ILE A 27 -13.34 -4.63 4.04
N ASP A 28 -13.42 -5.27 2.88
CA ASP A 28 -14.55 -6.11 2.48
C ASP A 28 -14.04 -7.57 2.36
N LEU A 29 -14.12 -8.32 3.46
CA LEU A 29 -13.64 -9.70 3.50
C LEU A 29 -14.64 -10.62 2.78
N ARG A 30 -14.24 -11.12 1.61
CA ARG A 30 -15.09 -11.92 0.70
C ARG A 30 -14.99 -13.42 0.90
N GLY A 31 -13.94 -13.88 1.57
CA GLY A 31 -13.74 -15.30 1.85
C GLY A 31 -12.46 -15.59 2.61
N THR A 32 -12.46 -16.74 3.28
CA THR A 32 -11.32 -17.32 3.97
C THR A 32 -11.10 -18.75 3.48
N PHE A 33 -9.86 -19.14 3.27
CA PHE A 33 -9.52 -20.44 2.66
C PHE A 33 -8.43 -21.13 3.47
N THR A 34 -8.67 -22.39 3.83
CA THR A 34 -7.64 -23.25 4.44
C THR A 34 -6.78 -23.96 3.41
N GLU A 35 -7.29 -24.10 2.19
CA GLU A 35 -6.62 -24.78 1.09
C GLU A 35 -6.21 -23.78 0.00
N PRO A 36 -4.90 -23.65 -0.30
CA PRO A 36 -4.41 -22.72 -1.33
C PRO A 36 -5.06 -22.92 -2.71
N ALA A 37 -5.37 -24.17 -3.08
CA ALA A 37 -5.99 -24.48 -4.36
C ALA A 37 -7.39 -23.87 -4.51
N GLU A 38 -8.18 -23.82 -3.43
CA GLU A 38 -9.51 -23.21 -3.44
C GLU A 38 -9.41 -21.69 -3.59
N ALA A 39 -8.46 -21.07 -2.91
CA ALA A 39 -8.20 -19.64 -3.04
C ALA A 39 -7.74 -19.25 -4.45
N ILE A 40 -6.87 -20.04 -5.08
CA ILE A 40 -6.45 -19.81 -6.49
C ILE A 40 -7.65 -19.90 -7.43
N LYS A 41 -8.52 -20.90 -7.25
CA LYS A 41 -9.74 -21.01 -8.04
C LYS A 41 -10.63 -19.78 -7.83
N TYR A 42 -10.82 -19.35 -6.59
CA TYR A 42 -11.60 -18.16 -6.26
C TYR A 42 -11.05 -16.91 -6.96
N LEU A 43 -9.73 -16.70 -6.96
CA LEU A 43 -9.06 -15.57 -7.62
C LEU A 43 -9.29 -15.55 -9.14
N SER A 44 -9.44 -16.72 -9.77
CA SER A 44 -9.72 -16.79 -11.22
C SER A 44 -11.15 -16.36 -11.59
N GLU A 45 -12.07 -16.41 -10.62
CA GLU A 45 -13.50 -16.14 -10.81
C GLU A 45 -13.95 -14.80 -10.20
N ASN A 46 -13.13 -14.21 -9.30
CA ASN A 46 -13.50 -13.05 -8.51
C ASN A 46 -12.37 -12.03 -8.46
N GLN A 47 -12.73 -10.74 -8.50
CA GLN A 47 -11.78 -9.66 -8.29
C GLN A 47 -11.43 -9.53 -6.81
N VAL A 48 -10.14 -9.55 -6.52
CA VAL A 48 -9.56 -9.38 -5.18
C VAL A 48 -8.50 -8.27 -5.24
N ASP A 49 -8.53 -7.37 -4.28
CA ASP A 49 -7.61 -6.23 -4.18
C ASP A 49 -6.48 -6.51 -3.16
N LEU A 50 -6.78 -7.29 -2.11
CA LEU A 50 -5.86 -7.61 -1.01
C LEU A 50 -5.97 -9.07 -0.57
N ILE A 51 -4.84 -9.69 -0.24
CA ILE A 51 -4.76 -11.04 0.34
C ILE A 51 -3.96 -10.99 1.64
N PHE A 52 -4.54 -11.52 2.72
CA PHE A 52 -3.78 -11.99 3.88
C PHE A 52 -3.35 -13.43 3.63
N LEU A 53 -2.04 -13.69 3.64
CA LEU A 53 -1.50 -14.96 3.15
C LEU A 53 -0.50 -15.56 4.12
N ASP A 54 -0.77 -16.75 4.62
CA ASP A 54 0.22 -17.47 5.40
C ASP A 54 1.41 -17.91 4.54
N VAL A 55 2.62 -17.76 5.09
CA VAL A 55 3.83 -18.13 4.36
C VAL A 55 4.03 -19.65 4.29
N LYS A 56 3.67 -20.39 5.34
CA LYS A 56 4.02 -21.80 5.48
C LYS A 56 2.78 -22.67 5.57
N MET A 57 2.27 -23.04 4.40
CA MET A 57 1.18 -24.01 4.27
C MET A 57 1.68 -25.34 3.66
N PRO A 58 1.14 -26.51 4.07
CA PRO A 58 1.65 -27.82 3.67
C PRO A 58 1.66 -28.12 2.17
N ALA A 59 0.66 -27.62 1.43
CA ALA A 59 0.49 -27.93 0.01
C ALA A 59 1.26 -26.99 -0.93
N MET A 60 1.39 -25.71 -0.53
CA MET A 60 2.04 -24.66 -1.30
C MET A 60 2.43 -23.55 -0.33
N SER A 61 3.66 -23.04 -0.40
CA SER A 61 4.03 -21.88 0.43
C SER A 61 3.27 -20.62 -0.02
N GLY A 62 3.02 -19.69 0.90
CA GLY A 62 2.46 -18.38 0.54
C GLY A 62 3.32 -17.61 -0.45
N LEU A 63 4.65 -17.78 -0.37
CA LEU A 63 5.58 -17.17 -1.32
C LEU A 63 5.42 -17.73 -2.73
N GLU A 64 5.12 -19.03 -2.86
CA GLU A 64 4.74 -19.66 -4.13
C GLU A 64 3.38 -19.17 -4.61
N PHE A 65 2.39 -19.15 -3.72
CA PHE A 65 1.04 -18.69 -4.01
C PHE A 65 1.02 -17.27 -4.59
N ALA A 66 1.77 -16.34 -3.98
CA ALA A 66 1.85 -14.94 -4.41
C ALA A 66 2.45 -14.76 -5.83
N ARG A 67 3.07 -15.79 -6.42
CA ARG A 67 3.53 -15.74 -7.81
C ARG A 67 2.41 -16.02 -8.82
N TYR A 68 1.31 -16.62 -8.37
CA TYR A 68 0.12 -16.89 -9.18
C TYR A 68 -0.91 -15.76 -9.14
N THR A 69 -0.73 -14.78 -8.24
CA THR A 69 -1.61 -13.61 -8.14
C THR A 69 -1.18 -12.54 -9.14
N ASP A 70 -2.14 -11.79 -9.68
CA ASP A 70 -1.83 -10.62 -10.50
C ASP A 70 -0.99 -9.62 -9.72
N LYS A 71 -0.10 -8.90 -10.41
CA LYS A 71 0.79 -7.88 -9.81
C LYS A 71 0.04 -6.72 -9.14
N GLU A 72 -1.23 -6.55 -9.50
CA GLU A 72 -2.11 -5.54 -8.92
C GLU A 72 -2.74 -5.98 -7.59
N VAL A 73 -2.78 -7.28 -7.30
CA VAL A 73 -3.25 -7.78 -6.01
C VAL A 73 -2.20 -7.47 -4.94
N MET A 74 -2.63 -6.78 -3.89
CA MET A 74 -1.78 -6.50 -2.75
C MET A 74 -1.69 -7.74 -1.85
N VAL A 75 -0.50 -8.00 -1.30
CA VAL A 75 -0.29 -9.13 -0.40
C VAL A 75 0.26 -8.63 0.93
N ILE A 76 -0.37 -9.05 2.03
CA ILE A 76 0.15 -8.94 3.39
C ILE A 76 0.39 -10.35 3.89
N PHE A 77 1.65 -10.68 4.16
CA PHE A 77 1.98 -12.01 4.65
C PHE A 77 1.76 -12.14 6.15
N THR A 78 1.25 -13.28 6.56
CA THR A 78 1.22 -13.72 7.96
C THR A 78 2.17 -14.91 8.12
N THR A 79 2.90 -15.00 9.23
CA THR A 79 3.83 -16.12 9.44
C THR A 79 4.22 -16.26 10.90
N ALA A 80 4.51 -17.47 11.36
CA ALA A 80 5.13 -17.71 12.67
C ALA A 80 6.67 -17.54 12.66
N TYR A 81 7.27 -17.26 11.50
CA TYR A 81 8.72 -17.37 11.27
C TYR A 81 9.30 -16.04 10.79
N THR A 82 10.29 -15.53 11.53
CA THR A 82 10.93 -14.24 11.27
C THR A 82 11.79 -14.22 10.01
N GLU A 83 12.34 -15.37 9.61
CA GLU A 83 13.29 -15.53 8.51
C GLU A 83 12.68 -15.22 7.14
N TYR A 84 11.37 -15.39 6.96
CA TYR A 84 10.70 -15.11 5.69
C TYR A 84 10.42 -13.62 5.45
N ALA A 85 10.61 -12.76 6.46
CA ALA A 85 10.45 -11.31 6.31
C ALA A 85 11.43 -10.72 5.27
N VAL A 86 12.60 -11.35 5.08
CA VAL A 86 13.62 -10.90 4.13
C VAL A 86 13.28 -11.32 2.70
N GLU A 87 12.90 -12.59 2.48
CA GLU A 87 12.55 -13.09 1.14
C GLU A 87 11.34 -12.39 0.56
N GLY A 88 10.41 -12.06 1.44
CA GLY A 88 9.21 -11.36 1.11
C GLY A 88 9.37 -9.94 0.56
N PHE A 89 10.51 -9.30 0.81
CA PHE A 89 10.86 -8.02 0.20
C PHE A 89 10.99 -8.13 -1.32
N ASN A 90 11.41 -9.29 -1.83
CA ASN A 90 11.57 -9.54 -3.27
C ASN A 90 10.23 -9.68 -4.01
N LEU A 91 9.13 -9.92 -3.28
CA LEU A 91 7.78 -10.10 -3.84
C LEU A 91 6.91 -8.84 -3.75
N ASN A 92 7.47 -7.69 -3.39
CA ASN A 92 6.75 -6.40 -3.26
C ASN A 92 5.51 -6.46 -2.34
N ALA A 93 5.56 -7.28 -1.29
CA ALA A 93 4.47 -7.31 -0.32
C ALA A 93 4.29 -5.97 0.40
N ILE A 94 3.06 -5.69 0.80
CA ILE A 94 2.72 -4.47 1.54
C ILE A 94 3.28 -4.51 2.95
N ASP A 95 3.14 -5.65 3.61
CA ASP A 95 3.58 -5.83 4.99
C ASP A 95 3.76 -7.30 5.39
N TYR A 96 4.41 -7.50 6.54
CA TYR A 96 4.64 -8.79 7.19
C TYR A 96 4.14 -8.77 8.64
N LEU A 97 3.23 -9.68 8.96
CA LEU A 97 2.65 -9.86 10.29
C LEU A 97 3.19 -11.16 10.92
N LEU A 98 4.02 -11.01 11.96
CA LEU A 98 4.52 -12.13 12.73
C LEU A 98 3.43 -12.61 13.70
N LYS A 99 3.04 -13.88 13.60
CA LYS A 99 2.09 -14.53 14.50
C LYS A 99 2.77 -14.81 15.86
N PRO A 100 2.08 -14.58 16.99
CA PRO A 100 0.80 -13.89 17.11
C PRO A 100 0.96 -12.37 16.94
N PHE A 101 0.05 -11.73 16.21
CA PHE A 101 0.00 -10.28 16.05
C PHE A 101 -1.24 -9.67 16.69
N ALA A 102 -1.08 -8.49 17.28
CA ALA A 102 -2.17 -7.72 17.84
C ALA A 102 -2.89 -6.87 16.76
N PHE A 103 -4.08 -6.38 17.09
CA PHE A 103 -4.92 -5.63 16.15
C PHE A 103 -4.26 -4.33 15.66
N ASP A 104 -3.54 -3.61 16.51
CA ASP A 104 -2.80 -2.40 16.15
C ASP A 104 -1.79 -2.67 15.03
N ARG A 105 -1.09 -3.81 15.09
CA ARG A 105 -0.13 -4.21 14.07
C ARG A 105 -0.82 -4.59 12.75
N PHE A 106 -1.97 -5.24 12.83
CA PHE A 106 -2.83 -5.57 11.69
C PHE A 106 -3.38 -4.29 11.03
N GLU A 107 -3.90 -3.36 11.83
CA GLU A 107 -4.45 -2.08 11.38
C GLU A 107 -3.39 -1.28 10.62
N GLN A 108 -2.15 -1.20 11.13
CA GLN A 108 -1.05 -0.55 10.42
C GLN A 108 -0.79 -1.16 9.03
N ALA A 109 -0.88 -2.48 8.90
CA ALA A 109 -0.70 -3.15 7.62
C ALA A 109 -1.86 -2.83 6.66
N VAL A 110 -3.10 -2.85 7.15
CA VAL A 110 -4.29 -2.48 6.37
C VAL A 110 -4.24 -1.02 5.92
N ILE A 111 -3.78 -0.09 6.77
CA ILE A 111 -3.63 1.33 6.40
C ILE A 111 -2.65 1.47 5.23
N LYS A 112 -1.51 0.76 5.25
CA LYS A 112 -0.57 0.77 4.11
C LYS A 112 -1.20 0.21 2.84
N ALA A 113 -2.01 -0.84 2.93
CA ALA A 113 -2.72 -1.40 1.79
C ALA A 113 -3.78 -0.43 1.25
N LYS A 114 -4.56 0.20 2.14
CA LYS A 114 -5.53 1.25 1.80
C LYS A 114 -4.87 2.41 1.05
N ASP A 115 -3.77 2.91 1.60
CA ASP A 115 -3.02 3.98 0.98
C ASP A 115 -2.59 3.62 -0.45
N LEU A 116 -2.02 2.43 -0.66
CA LEU A 116 -1.64 2.00 -2.00
C LEU A 116 -2.85 1.79 -2.93
N PHE A 117 -3.96 1.26 -2.41
CA PHE A 117 -5.19 1.05 -3.15
C PHE A 117 -5.78 2.37 -3.64
N GLU A 118 -5.87 3.37 -2.76
CA GLU A 118 -6.30 4.73 -3.09
C GLU A 118 -5.34 5.35 -4.11
N TYR A 119 -4.02 5.18 -3.92
CA TYR A 119 -3.03 5.64 -4.90
C TYR A 119 -3.27 5.10 -6.31
N ARG A 120 -3.51 3.79 -6.45
CA ARG A 120 -3.72 3.15 -7.76
C ARG A 120 -5.06 3.55 -8.37
N THR A 121 -6.10 3.66 -7.55
CA THR A 121 -7.44 4.04 -8.00
C THR A 121 -7.48 5.51 -8.43
N ASP A 122 -6.88 6.39 -7.64
CA ASP A 122 -6.84 7.83 -7.90
C ASP A 122 -5.85 8.17 -9.03
N SER A 123 -4.77 7.40 -9.23
CA SER A 123 -3.88 7.59 -10.40
C SER A 123 -4.56 7.24 -11.73
N ASN A 124 -5.64 6.43 -11.70
CA ASN A 124 -6.50 6.20 -12.86
C ASN A 124 -7.59 7.28 -13.02
N THR A 125 -7.83 8.10 -12.00
CA THR A 125 -8.60 9.33 -12.14
C THR A 125 -7.65 10.46 -12.54
N ASN A 126 -7.77 10.96 -13.76
CA ASN A 126 -7.19 12.27 -14.13
C ASN A 126 -7.98 13.38 -13.40
N ASP A 127 -8.03 13.35 -12.07
CA ASP A 127 -8.53 14.46 -11.26
C ASP A 127 -7.33 15.39 -11.00
N PRO A 128 -7.21 16.51 -11.74
CA PRO A 128 -6.08 17.41 -11.62
C PRO A 128 -6.12 18.26 -10.35
N SER A 129 -7.05 18.01 -9.42
CA SER A 129 -7.24 18.84 -8.22
C SER A 129 -6.33 18.46 -7.04
N TYR A 130 -5.72 17.27 -7.02
CA TYR A 130 -4.82 16.83 -5.94
C TYR A 130 -3.71 15.89 -6.40
N ILE A 131 -2.67 15.78 -5.57
CA ILE A 131 -1.59 14.79 -5.68
C ILE A 131 -1.53 13.92 -4.43
N LEU A 132 -1.18 12.65 -4.62
CA LEU A 132 -0.92 11.70 -3.54
C LEU A 132 0.60 11.52 -3.38
N LEU A 133 1.11 11.79 -2.17
CA LEU A 133 2.53 11.69 -1.85
C LEU A 133 2.76 10.86 -0.60
N ARG A 134 3.85 10.08 -0.59
CA ARG A 134 4.26 9.32 0.58
C ARG A 134 5.00 10.23 1.57
N VAL A 135 4.43 10.43 2.75
CA VAL A 135 4.94 11.25 3.86
C VAL A 135 5.01 10.35 5.10
N ASP A 136 6.18 10.24 5.73
CA ASP A 136 6.38 9.46 6.97
C ASP A 136 5.76 8.06 6.92
N TYR A 137 6.06 7.33 5.84
CA TYR A 137 5.58 5.97 5.55
C TYR A 137 4.08 5.83 5.22
N SER A 138 3.29 6.89 5.37
CA SER A 138 1.86 6.96 4.98
C SER A 138 1.66 7.71 3.67
N LEU A 139 0.56 7.48 2.97
CA LEU A 139 0.19 8.27 1.80
C LEU A 139 -0.70 9.45 2.22
N ARG A 140 -0.35 10.64 1.76
CA ARG A 140 -1.08 11.88 2.05
C ARG A 140 -1.64 12.47 0.78
N LYS A 141 -2.94 12.74 0.79
CA LYS A 141 -3.63 13.54 -0.22
C LYS A 141 -3.35 15.03 0.00
N ILE A 142 -2.82 15.68 -1.03
CA ILE A 142 -2.48 17.10 -1.03
C ILE A 142 -3.21 17.75 -2.20
N TYR A 143 -4.19 18.59 -1.89
CA TYR A 143 -4.86 19.38 -2.91
C TYR A 143 -3.90 20.40 -3.51
N ILE A 144 -3.86 20.46 -4.85
CA ILE A 144 -2.93 21.32 -5.60
C ILE A 144 -3.24 22.79 -5.32
N ASP A 145 -4.53 23.13 -5.16
CA ASP A 145 -4.97 24.48 -4.79
C ASP A 145 -4.46 24.93 -3.41
N ASN A 146 -4.07 24.02 -2.53
CA ASN A 146 -3.49 24.31 -1.23
C ASN A 146 -1.96 24.38 -1.28
N ILE A 147 -1.31 24.03 -2.39
CA ILE A 147 0.14 24.18 -2.53
C ILE A 147 0.46 25.65 -2.81
N ARG A 148 1.32 26.26 -1.98
CA ARG A 148 1.82 27.62 -2.20
C ARG A 148 3.05 27.61 -3.10
N TYR A 149 4.03 26.77 -2.77
CA TYR A 149 5.21 26.53 -3.59
C TYR A 149 5.90 25.22 -3.17
N ILE A 150 6.79 24.73 -4.04
CA ILE A 150 7.62 23.54 -3.80
C ILE A 150 9.08 23.96 -3.90
N GLU A 151 9.87 23.61 -2.89
CA GLU A 151 11.30 23.92 -2.78
C GLU A 151 12.11 22.62 -2.80
N GLY A 152 13.21 22.61 -3.56
CA GLY A 152 14.14 21.47 -3.55
C GLY A 152 15.10 21.56 -2.37
N LEU A 153 15.28 20.46 -1.64
CA LEU A 153 16.22 20.30 -0.53
C LEU A 153 17.08 19.06 -0.76
N ASP A 154 18.26 19.20 -1.33
CA ASP A 154 19.16 18.09 -1.69
C ASP A 154 18.42 16.93 -2.41
N ASN A 155 18.12 15.84 -1.70
CA ASN A 155 17.41 14.64 -2.20
C ASN A 155 15.90 14.61 -1.88
N ASN A 156 15.37 15.68 -1.31
CA ASN A 156 13.99 15.82 -0.87
C ASN A 156 13.34 17.06 -1.50
N LEU A 157 12.02 17.12 -1.42
CA LEU A 157 11.23 18.31 -1.72
C LEU A 157 10.51 18.75 -0.46
N LYS A 158 10.49 20.06 -0.21
CA LYS A 158 9.64 20.70 0.79
C LYS A 158 8.46 21.34 0.09
N ILE A 159 7.26 20.89 0.44
CA ILE A 159 5.99 21.38 -0.09
C ILE A 159 5.41 22.31 0.95
N VAL A 160 5.33 23.59 0.60
CA VAL A 160 4.78 24.62 1.47
C VAL A 160 3.31 24.81 1.11
N LEU A 161 2.45 24.58 2.09
CA LEU A 161 1.00 24.71 1.93
C LEU A 161 0.55 26.15 2.21
N LYS A 162 -0.60 26.56 1.66
CA LYS A 162 -1.24 27.83 2.00
C LYS A 162 -1.71 27.81 3.45
N ASN A 163 -2.24 26.67 3.89
CA ASN A 163 -2.67 26.40 5.25
C ASN A 163 -2.02 25.10 5.77
N GLY A 164 -1.41 25.16 6.95
CA GLY A 164 -0.79 24.01 7.64
C GLY A 164 0.73 23.95 7.54
N ASP A 165 1.31 22.95 8.20
CA ASP A 165 2.76 22.78 8.25
C ASP A 165 3.34 22.31 6.91
N PRO A 166 4.57 22.71 6.57
CA PRO A 166 5.27 22.22 5.40
C PRO A 166 5.48 20.70 5.46
N ILE A 167 5.39 20.06 4.30
CA ILE A 167 5.59 18.62 4.15
C ILE A 167 6.93 18.37 3.47
N VAL A 168 7.74 17.45 3.99
CA VAL A 168 8.98 17.01 3.35
C VAL A 168 8.79 15.62 2.76
N VAL A 169 9.11 15.47 1.47
CA VAL A 169 8.99 14.19 0.75
C VAL A 169 10.31 13.84 0.08
N ARG A 170 10.66 12.55 0.08
CA ARG A 170 11.83 12.05 -0.63
C ARG A 170 11.50 11.78 -2.09
N MET A 171 11.70 12.79 -2.93
CA MET A 171 11.32 12.80 -4.35
C MET A 171 12.21 13.79 -5.12
N SER A 172 12.42 13.57 -6.42
CA SER A 172 13.09 14.55 -7.28
C SER A 172 12.10 15.57 -7.84
N MET A 173 12.56 16.78 -8.15
CA MET A 173 11.69 17.80 -8.78
C MET A 173 11.06 17.31 -10.09
N LYS A 174 11.80 16.52 -10.87
CA LYS A 174 11.29 15.93 -12.12
C LYS A 174 10.11 14.97 -11.86
N ALA A 175 10.23 14.09 -10.86
CA ALA A 175 9.16 13.16 -10.51
C ALA A 175 7.92 13.88 -9.95
N MET A 176 8.11 15.04 -9.32
CA MET A 176 7.02 15.91 -8.88
C MET A 176 6.33 16.60 -10.06
N GLU A 177 7.09 17.12 -11.04
CA GLU A 177 6.55 17.73 -12.26
C GLU A 177 5.66 16.76 -13.05
N GLU A 178 6.03 15.48 -13.14
CA GLU A 178 5.21 14.43 -13.79
C GLU A 178 3.89 14.16 -13.07
N LYS A 179 3.77 14.52 -11.78
CA LYS A 179 2.55 14.35 -10.96
C LYS A 179 1.66 15.60 -10.94
N LEU A 180 2.19 16.74 -11.37
CA LEU A 180 1.45 18.01 -11.35
C LEU A 180 0.86 18.29 -12.73
N PRO A 181 -0.38 18.80 -12.83
CA PRO A 181 -0.93 19.28 -14.09
C PRO A 181 -0.04 20.37 -14.68
N ALA A 182 0.34 20.21 -15.95
CA ALA A 182 1.27 21.08 -16.65
C ALA A 182 0.77 22.53 -16.78
N ASP A 183 -0.53 22.74 -16.63
CA ASP A 183 -1.24 24.01 -16.71
C ASP A 183 -1.35 24.75 -15.36
N VAL A 184 -1.09 24.08 -14.24
CA VAL A 184 -1.27 24.65 -12.89
C VAL A 184 0.06 25.00 -12.22
N PHE A 185 1.16 24.34 -12.60
CA PHE A 185 2.46 24.54 -11.96
C PHE A 185 3.51 25.12 -12.91
N ILE A 186 4.08 26.27 -12.54
CA ILE A 186 5.17 26.91 -13.28
C ILE A 186 6.45 26.82 -12.45
N ARG A 187 7.51 26.26 -13.03
CA ARG A 187 8.83 26.20 -12.40
C ARG A 187 9.53 27.57 -12.49
N VAL A 188 9.74 28.24 -11.36
CA VAL A 188 10.26 29.62 -11.33
C VAL A 188 11.79 29.71 -11.15
N HIS A 189 12.53 28.61 -10.89
CA HIS A 189 14.01 28.68 -10.84
C HIS A 189 14.71 27.32 -11.10
N ARG A 190 15.87 27.37 -11.78
CA ARG A 190 16.93 26.34 -11.69
C ARG A 190 17.94 26.85 -10.66
N SER A 191 18.30 26.07 -9.64
CA SER A 191 19.31 26.49 -8.66
C SER A 191 20.57 26.95 -9.40
N LEU A 192 20.99 28.19 -9.12
CA LEU A 192 22.26 28.72 -9.58
C LEU A 192 23.32 28.18 -8.62
N SER A 193 24.21 27.32 -9.11
CA SER A 193 25.40 26.92 -8.34
C SER A 193 26.33 28.13 -8.28
N SER A 194 26.32 28.89 -7.18
CA SER A 194 27.44 29.80 -6.88
C SER A 194 28.62 28.95 -6.38
N ARG A 195 29.73 29.02 -7.11
CA ARG A 195 31.03 28.46 -6.71
C ARG A 195 31.54 29.06 -5.42
#